data_AF-A0A9P0ATC3-F1
#
_entry.id   AF-A0A9P0ATC3-F1
#
_cell.length_a   1.000
_cell.length_b   1.000
_cell.length_c   1.000
_cell.angle_alpha   90.00
_cell.angle_beta   90.00
_cell.angle_gamma   90.00
#
_symmetry.space_group_name_H-M   'P 1'
#
loop_
_entity.id
_entity.type
_entity.pdbx_description
1 polymer ?
#
loop_
_entity_poly.entity_id
_entity_poly.type
_entity_poly.pdbx_seq_one_letter_code
_entity_poly.pdbx_strand_id
1 'polypeptide(L)'
;MWLVTEMAAGRQPIVNPDLPKIYREAYREILKADASAVDLHKFNLYFYELGSYAKSFDAKGEVQDVLLHTFKTRFRHIMDLADNSISDPTVQQKLDFLERRIFEDGHKAKGKLNDWLWVTSSTMEAANMVVNHKKRKRVDLDESGNFNV
;
A
#
# COMPACT_ATOMS: atom_id res chain seq x y z
N MET A 1 -4.93 23.06 3.81
CA MET A 1 -5.00 22.50 5.17
C MET A 1 -4.04 23.20 6.12
N TRP A 2 -2.74 23.28 5.82
CA TRP A 2 -1.72 23.88 6.71
C TRP A 2 -2.09 25.28 7.26
N LEU A 3 -2.71 26.15 6.45
CA LEU A 3 -3.11 27.47 6.92
C LEU A 3 -4.26 27.42 7.94
N VAL A 4 -5.26 26.57 7.67
CA VAL A 4 -6.46 26.45 8.50
C VAL A 4 -6.13 25.76 9.84
N THR A 5 -5.23 24.78 9.83
CA THR A 5 -4.78 24.12 11.06
C THR A 5 -4.08 25.10 11.99
N GLU A 6 -3.23 25.99 11.47
CA GLU A 6 -2.54 27.00 12.28
C GLU A 6 -3.49 28.11 12.78
N MET A 7 -4.45 28.53 11.95
CA MET A 7 -5.41 29.59 12.32
C MET A 7 -6.52 29.11 13.28
N ALA A 8 -6.80 27.80 13.28
CA ALA A 8 -7.74 27.17 14.21
C ALA A 8 -7.04 26.62 15.46
N ALA A 9 -5.70 26.51 15.46
CA ALA A 9 -4.92 26.07 16.61
C ALA A 9 -4.79 27.21 17.63
N GLY A 10 -5.67 27.24 18.63
CA GLY A 10 -5.58 28.20 19.74
C GLY A 10 -6.80 28.17 20.66
N ARG A 11 -6.71 28.86 21.81
CA ARG A 11 -7.84 29.04 22.75
C ARG A 11 -8.96 29.94 22.21
N GLN A 12 -8.68 30.71 21.16
CA GLN A 12 -9.62 31.56 20.44
C GLN A 12 -9.37 31.36 18.93
N PRO A 13 -10.06 30.41 18.30
CA PRO A 13 -9.87 30.17 16.87
C PRO A 13 -10.36 31.38 16.06
N ILE A 14 -9.53 31.84 15.12
CA ILE A 14 -9.88 32.96 14.23
C ILE A 14 -10.91 32.50 13.18
N VAL A 15 -10.89 31.21 12.85
CA VAL A 15 -11.75 30.57 11.88
C VAL A 15 -12.29 29.27 12.48
N ASN A 16 -13.60 29.04 12.37
CA ASN A 16 -14.22 27.75 12.68
C ASN A 16 -14.40 26.95 11.39
N PRO A 17 -13.50 25.99 11.09
CA PRO A 17 -13.61 25.18 9.89
C PRO A 17 -14.80 24.21 10.01
N ASP A 18 -15.69 24.23 9.02
CA ASP A 18 -16.76 23.24 8.88
C ASP A 18 -16.22 21.95 8.23
N LEU A 19 -16.82 20.82 8.60
CA LEU A 19 -16.47 19.51 8.08
C LEU A 19 -16.91 19.41 6.60
N PRO A 20 -16.03 18.90 5.71
CA PRO A 20 -16.41 18.59 4.33
C PRO A 20 -17.63 17.67 4.27
N LYS A 21 -18.48 17.81 3.24
CA LYS A 21 -19.73 17.06 3.10
C LYS A 21 -19.58 15.54 3.27
N ILE A 22 -18.46 14.99 2.82
CA ILE A 22 -18.11 13.56 2.93
C ILE A 22 -17.97 13.06 4.37
N TYR A 23 -17.73 13.95 5.34
CA TYR A 23 -17.64 13.61 6.76
C TYR A 23 -18.92 13.97 7.51
N ARG A 24 -19.97 14.45 6.85
CA ARG A 24 -21.26 14.70 7.52
C ARG A 24 -21.91 13.39 7.94
N GLU A 25 -22.83 13.50 8.90
CA GLU A 25 -23.54 12.39 9.53
C GLU A 25 -24.16 11.42 8.52
N ALA A 26 -24.82 11.91 7.47
CA ALA A 26 -25.40 11.06 6.42
C ALA A 26 -24.37 10.14 5.74
N TYR A 27 -23.19 10.64 5.39
CA TYR A 27 -22.14 9.81 4.79
C TYR A 27 -21.50 8.88 5.81
N ARG A 28 -21.42 9.30 7.08
CA ARG A 28 -20.96 8.44 8.18
C ARG A 28 -21.88 7.26 8.40
N GLU A 29 -23.20 7.43 8.33
CA GLU A 29 -24.16 6.34 8.45
C GLU A 29 -24.05 5.34 7.29
N ILE A 30 -23.89 5.83 6.06
CA ILE A 30 -23.66 4.97 4.88
C ILE A 30 -22.37 4.14 5.06
N LEU A 31 -21.28 4.78 5.48
CA LEU A 31 -19.99 4.12 5.72
C LEU A 31 -20.02 3.16 6.92
N LYS A 32 -20.86 3.42 7.93
CA LYS A 32 -21.11 2.50 9.04
C LYS A 32 -21.93 1.29 8.61
N ALA A 33 -22.88 1.47 7.69
CA ALA A 33 -23.72 0.39 7.19
C ALA A 33 -22.95 -0.59 6.30
N ASP A 34 -22.30 -0.09 5.24
CA ASP A 34 -21.40 -0.89 4.40
C ASP A 34 -20.35 -0.02 3.72
N ALA A 35 -19.11 -0.13 4.20
CA ALA A 35 -17.97 0.59 3.64
C ALA A 35 -17.48 0.00 2.31
N SER A 36 -17.76 -1.28 2.01
CA SER A 36 -17.24 -1.97 0.82
C SER A 36 -18.04 -1.65 -0.44
N ALA A 37 -19.34 -1.39 -0.29
CA ALA A 37 -20.22 -0.97 -1.38
C ALA A 37 -19.93 0.47 -1.89
N VAL A 38 -19.18 1.25 -1.12
CA VAL A 38 -18.87 2.65 -1.43
C VAL A 38 -17.63 2.75 -2.31
N ASP A 39 -17.74 3.58 -3.35
CA ASP A 39 -16.63 3.98 -4.21
C ASP A 39 -15.90 5.16 -3.57
N LEU A 40 -14.83 4.87 -2.81
CA LEU A 40 -14.06 5.90 -2.13
C LEU A 40 -13.39 6.84 -3.13
N HIS A 41 -12.94 6.33 -4.28
CA HIS A 41 -12.28 7.13 -5.29
C HIS A 41 -13.16 8.26 -5.85
N LYS A 42 -14.46 8.01 -6.00
CA LYS A 42 -15.44 9.04 -6.39
C LYS A 42 -15.72 10.06 -5.28
N PHE A 43 -15.60 9.66 -4.02
CA PHE A 43 -15.76 10.57 -2.89
C PHE A 43 -14.51 11.41 -2.64
N ASN A 44 -13.34 10.79 -2.61
CA ASN A 44 -12.05 11.45 -2.53
C ASN A 44 -10.91 10.48 -2.90
N LEU A 45 -9.89 10.96 -3.61
CA LEU A 45 -8.65 10.20 -3.86
C LEU A 45 -7.82 9.94 -2.60
N TYR A 46 -7.99 10.80 -1.58
CA TYR A 46 -7.22 10.84 -0.34
C TYR A 46 -8.15 10.87 0.89
N PHE A 47 -9.09 9.93 0.95
CA PHE A 47 -10.07 9.84 2.03
C PHE A 47 -9.41 9.74 3.41
N TYR A 48 -8.49 8.80 3.61
CA TYR A 48 -7.88 8.59 4.93
C TYR A 48 -6.96 9.74 5.35
N GLU A 49 -6.20 10.33 4.42
CA GLU A 49 -5.35 11.48 4.73
C GLU A 49 -6.19 12.70 5.11
N LEU A 50 -7.21 13.02 4.31
CA LEU A 50 -8.09 14.14 4.60
C LEU A 50 -8.83 13.93 5.93
N GLY A 51 -9.26 12.71 6.23
CA GLY A 51 -9.93 12.38 7.49
C GLY A 51 -8.99 12.49 8.69
N SER A 52 -7.70 12.21 8.52
CA SER A 52 -6.69 12.45 9.55
C SER A 52 -6.51 13.93 9.88
N TYR A 53 -6.72 14.83 8.92
CA TYR A 53 -6.77 16.27 9.21
C TYR A 53 -8.14 16.71 9.74
N ALA A 54 -9.23 16.13 9.24
CA ALA A 54 -10.59 16.45 9.67
C ALA A 54 -10.83 16.10 11.14
N LYS A 55 -10.19 15.04 11.67
CA LYS A 55 -10.30 14.63 13.07
C LYS A 55 -9.93 15.76 14.05
N SER A 56 -9.00 16.64 13.68
CA SER A 56 -8.55 17.75 14.53
C SER A 56 -9.63 18.81 14.74
N PHE A 57 -10.63 18.83 13.85
CA PHE A 57 -11.75 19.77 13.88
C PHE A 57 -13.04 19.12 14.41
N ASP A 58 -13.04 17.80 14.64
CA ASP A 58 -14.18 17.08 15.20
C ASP A 58 -14.05 16.95 16.72
N ALA A 59 -14.83 17.74 17.46
CA ALA A 59 -14.84 17.69 18.92
C ALA A 59 -15.42 16.38 19.49
N LYS A 60 -16.22 15.64 18.71
CA LYS A 60 -16.87 14.41 19.16
C LYS A 60 -16.04 13.15 18.89
N GLY A 61 -15.03 13.23 18.03
CA GLY A 61 -14.19 12.08 17.66
C GLY A 61 -14.88 11.04 16.77
N GLU A 62 -16.10 11.29 16.29
CA GLU A 62 -16.87 10.34 15.48
C GLU A 62 -16.21 10.10 14.11
N VAL A 63 -15.51 11.10 13.57
CA VAL A 63 -14.76 10.97 12.32
C VAL A 63 -13.68 9.89 12.44
N GLN A 64 -12.96 9.85 13.56
CA GLN A 64 -11.92 8.85 13.80
C GLN A 64 -12.50 7.43 13.82
N ASP A 65 -13.62 7.24 14.51
CA ASP A 65 -14.27 5.92 14.60
C ASP A 65 -14.74 5.42 13.25
N VAL A 66 -15.32 6.31 12.42
CA VAL A 66 -15.76 5.96 11.07
C VAL A 66 -14.57 5.62 10.17
N LEU A 67 -13.48 6.40 10.22
CA LEU A 67 -12.26 6.08 9.47
C LEU A 67 -11.71 4.69 9.83
N LEU A 68 -11.69 4.39 11.13
CA LEU A 68 -11.12 3.13 11.61
C LEU A 68 -12.05 1.95 11.30
N HIS A 69 -13.37 2.15 11.40
CA HIS A 69 -14.37 1.16 11.00
C HIS A 69 -14.29 0.85 9.50
N THR A 70 -14.30 1.88 8.65
CA THR A 70 -14.22 1.74 7.19
C THR A 70 -12.95 1.01 6.77
N PHE A 71 -11.80 1.38 7.34
CA PHE A 71 -10.54 0.69 7.08
C PHE A 71 -10.60 -0.79 7.46
N LYS A 72 -11.09 -1.12 8.66
CA LYS A 72 -11.18 -2.52 9.12
C LYS A 72 -12.06 -3.38 8.22
N THR A 73 -13.23 -2.87 7.84
CA THR A 73 -14.18 -3.60 6.98
C THR A 73 -13.60 -3.84 5.59
N ARG A 74 -12.95 -2.83 5.03
CA ARG A 74 -12.36 -2.89 3.68
C ARG A 74 -11.01 -3.62 3.65
N PHE A 75 -10.30 -3.71 4.78
CA PHE A 75 -9.00 -4.39 4.86
C PHE A 75 -9.07 -5.85 4.42
N ARG A 76 -10.10 -6.58 4.85
CA ARG A 76 -10.33 -7.96 4.40
C ARG A 76 -10.56 -8.03 2.90
N HIS A 77 -11.37 -7.11 2.37
CA HIS A 77 -11.62 -7.03 0.93
C HIS A 77 -10.34 -6.76 0.13
N ILE A 78 -9.49 -5.82 0.58
CA ILE A 78 -8.20 -5.51 -0.05
C ILE A 78 -7.26 -6.71 -0.04
N MET A 79 -7.22 -7.45 1.08
CA MET A 79 -6.43 -8.68 1.20
C MET A 79 -6.90 -9.75 0.22
N ASP A 80 -8.20 -10.02 0.17
CA ASP A 80 -8.79 -10.99 -0.76
C ASP A 80 -8.54 -10.58 -2.23
N LEU A 81 -8.50 -9.28 -2.52
CA LEU A 81 -8.15 -8.76 -3.84
C LEU A 81 -6.68 -8.96 -4.19
N ALA A 82 -5.77 -8.72 -3.24
CA ALA A 82 -4.34 -8.94 -3.45
C ALA A 82 -4.02 -10.42 -3.72
N ASP A 83 -4.82 -11.32 -3.15
CA ASP A 83 -4.70 -12.76 -3.34
C ASP A 83 -5.30 -13.27 -4.66
N ASN A 84 -6.23 -12.56 -5.28
CA ASN A 84 -6.77 -12.94 -6.58
C ASN A 84 -5.87 -12.41 -7.71
N SER A 85 -5.15 -13.31 -8.40
CA SER A 85 -4.27 -12.99 -9.53
C SER A 85 -5.01 -12.45 -10.77
N ILE A 86 -6.33 -12.64 -10.82
CA ILE A 86 -7.24 -12.15 -11.85
C ILE A 86 -8.06 -11.01 -11.23
N SER A 87 -7.39 -9.94 -10.81
CA SER A 87 -8.10 -8.77 -10.29
C SER A 87 -8.45 -7.83 -11.45
N ASP A 88 -9.76 -7.62 -11.65
CA ASP A 88 -10.29 -6.71 -12.66
C ASP A 88 -9.77 -5.27 -12.39
N PRO A 89 -9.16 -4.58 -13.38
CA PRO A 89 -8.64 -3.22 -13.21
C PRO A 89 -9.70 -2.22 -12.74
N THR A 90 -10.99 -2.50 -12.94
CA THR A 90 -12.09 -1.65 -12.47
C THR A 90 -12.22 -1.63 -10.94
N VAL A 91 -11.77 -2.68 -10.23
CA VAL A 91 -11.84 -2.74 -8.76
C VAL A 91 -10.77 -1.87 -8.13
N GLN A 92 -9.57 -1.82 -8.73
CA GLN A 92 -8.49 -0.93 -8.30
C GLN A 92 -8.90 0.54 -8.41
N GLN A 93 -9.74 0.87 -9.39
CA GLN A 93 -10.23 2.24 -9.59
C GLN A 93 -11.09 2.75 -8.44
N LYS A 94 -11.76 1.87 -7.68
CA LYS A 94 -12.62 2.24 -6.53
C LYS A 94 -11.86 2.45 -5.22
N LEU A 95 -10.60 2.03 -5.17
CA LEU A 95 -9.75 2.11 -3.99
C LEU A 95 -9.20 3.53 -3.81
N ASP A 96 -9.11 3.94 -2.54
CA ASP A 96 -8.38 5.15 -2.13
C ASP A 96 -6.87 4.99 -2.37
N PHE A 97 -6.13 6.10 -2.44
CA PHE A 97 -4.67 6.06 -2.64
C PHE A 97 -3.94 5.18 -1.60
N LEU A 98 -4.32 5.25 -0.33
CA LEU A 98 -3.71 4.44 0.72
C LEU A 98 -4.02 2.95 0.53
N GLU A 99 -5.25 2.62 0.15
CA GLU A 99 -5.68 1.24 -0.12
C GLU A 99 -4.96 0.65 -1.34
N ARG A 100 -4.78 1.45 -2.40
CA ARG A 100 -4.01 1.05 -3.59
C ARG A 100 -2.57 0.72 -3.25
N ARG A 101 -1.93 1.55 -2.41
CA ARG A 101 -0.56 1.31 -1.98
C ARG A 101 -0.42 -0.01 -1.21
N ILE A 102 -1.34 -0.28 -0.27
CA ILE A 102 -1.35 -1.55 0.48
C ILE A 102 -1.59 -2.73 -0.45
N PHE A 103 -2.51 -2.58 -1.41
CA PHE A 103 -2.79 -3.60 -2.43
C PHE A 103 -1.55 -3.90 -3.29
N GLU A 104 -0.87 -2.88 -3.80
CA GLU A 104 0.35 -3.02 -4.61
C GLU A 104 1.48 -3.72 -3.82
N ASP A 105 1.70 -3.31 -2.57
CA ASP A 105 2.68 -3.92 -1.69
C ASP A 105 2.35 -5.40 -1.41
N GLY A 106 1.08 -5.71 -1.15
CA GLY A 106 0.59 -7.08 -0.95
C GLY A 106 0.74 -7.95 -2.21
N HIS A 107 0.33 -7.42 -3.36
CA HIS A 107 0.44 -8.10 -4.64
C HIS A 107 1.91 -8.38 -5.02
N LYS A 108 2.80 -7.40 -4.80
CA LYS A 108 4.25 -7.56 -5.01
C LYS A 108 4.87 -8.57 -4.07
N ALA A 109 4.49 -8.58 -2.79
CA ALA A 109 4.96 -9.56 -1.82
C ALA A 109 4.54 -10.99 -2.21
N LYS A 110 3.29 -11.16 -2.67
CA LYS A 110 2.78 -12.42 -3.18
C LYS A 110 3.51 -12.87 -4.46
N GLY A 111 3.75 -11.96 -5.41
CA GLY A 111 4.53 -12.24 -6.61
C GLY A 111 5.91 -12.79 -6.26
N LYS A 112 6.63 -12.11 -5.37
CA LYS A 112 7.94 -12.58 -4.87
C LYS A 112 7.87 -13.94 -4.17
N LEU A 113 6.82 -14.19 -3.38
CA LEU A 113 6.63 -15.48 -2.72
C LEU A 113 6.38 -16.60 -3.73
N ASN A 114 5.54 -16.35 -4.73
CA ASN A 114 5.27 -17.30 -5.80
C ASN A 114 6.54 -17.59 -6.60
N ASP A 115 7.27 -16.54 -7.02
CA ASP A 115 8.56 -16.68 -7.70
C ASP A 115 9.54 -17.50 -6.86
N TRP A 116 9.63 -17.25 -5.55
CA TRP A 116 10.48 -18.02 -4.64
C TRP A 116 10.06 -19.50 -4.54
N LEU A 117 8.76 -19.79 -4.49
CA LEU A 117 8.24 -21.17 -4.49
C LEU A 117 8.59 -21.91 -5.79
N TRP A 118 8.42 -21.24 -6.94
CA TRP A 118 8.79 -21.81 -8.24
C TRP A 118 10.31 -22.00 -8.37
N VAL A 119 11.11 -21.03 -7.94
CA VAL A 119 12.57 -21.09 -7.95
C VAL A 119 13.09 -22.20 -7.04
N THR A 120 12.44 -22.45 -5.90
CA THR A 120 12.77 -23.59 -5.02
C THR A 120 12.40 -24.94 -5.65
N SER A 121 11.38 -24.97 -6.51
CA SER A 121 11.01 -26.17 -7.29
C SER A 121 11.92 -26.41 -8.50
N SER A 122 12.64 -25.38 -8.97
CA SER A 122 13.69 -25.51 -10.00
C SER A 122 15.05 -25.80 -9.36
N THR A 123 15.90 -26.56 -10.06
CA THR A 123 17.23 -26.96 -9.60
C THR A 123 18.06 -25.77 -9.14
N MET A 124 18.64 -25.85 -7.94
CA MET A 124 19.52 -24.84 -7.36
C MET A 124 20.65 -24.43 -8.32
N GLU A 125 20.55 -23.24 -8.92
CA GLU A 125 21.67 -22.65 -9.64
C GLU A 125 22.72 -22.12 -8.64
N ALA A 126 23.99 -22.42 -8.93
CA ALA A 126 25.09 -21.99 -8.09
C ALA A 126 25.19 -20.45 -8.08
N ALA A 127 25.30 -19.86 -6.88
CA ALA A 127 25.45 -18.42 -6.74
C ALA A 127 26.59 -17.88 -7.62
N ASN A 128 26.42 -16.67 -8.18
CA ASN A 128 27.40 -16.02 -9.06
C ASN A 128 28.83 -15.99 -8.51
N MET A 129 28.98 -15.95 -7.19
CA MET A 129 30.27 -16.04 -6.50
C MET A 129 30.99 -17.36 -6.80
N VAL A 130 30.28 -18.50 -6.76
CA VAL A 130 30.81 -19.85 -6.98
C VAL A 130 31.15 -20.09 -8.46
N VAL A 131 30.33 -19.57 -9.38
CA VAL A 131 30.62 -19.61 -10.83
C VAL A 131 31.92 -18.85 -11.16
N ASN A 132 32.14 -17.70 -10.53
CA ASN A 132 33.35 -16.90 -10.72
C ASN A 132 34.61 -17.53 -10.10
N HIS A 133 34.51 -18.25 -8.99
CA HIS A 133 35.64 -19.03 -8.45
C HIS A 133 36.09 -20.14 -9.41
N LYS A 134 35.17 -20.76 -10.16
CA LYS A 134 35.49 -21.78 -11.16
C LYS A 134 36.24 -21.20 -12.37
N LYS A 135 35.95 -19.93 -12.73
CA LYS A 135 36.70 -19.20 -13.78
C LYS A 135 38.10 -18.79 -13.33
N ARG A 136 38.28 -18.37 -12.08
CA ARG A 136 39.62 -17.98 -11.56
C ARG A 136 40.62 -19.13 -11.50
N LYS A 137 40.21 -20.36 -11.21
CA LYS A 137 41.12 -21.53 -11.25
C LYS A 137 41.48 -22.04 -12.65
N ARG A 138 40.79 -21.59 -13.70
CA ARG A 138 41.12 -21.99 -15.09
C ARG A 138 42.24 -21.15 -15.70
N VAL A 139 42.48 -19.94 -15.19
CA VAL A 139 43.53 -19.05 -15.72
C VAL A 139 44.92 -19.52 -15.30
N ASP A 140 45.06 -20.19 -14.15
CA ASP A 140 46.36 -20.66 -13.64
C ASP A 140 46.86 -21.97 -14.28
N LEU A 141 46.08 -22.64 -15.14
CA LEU A 141 46.46 -23.92 -15.75
C LEU A 141 46.92 -23.81 -17.22
N ASP A 142 46.74 -22.66 -17.85
CA ASP A 142 47.09 -22.46 -19.28
C ASP A 142 48.48 -21.82 -19.48
N GLU A 143 49.21 -21.48 -18.40
CA GLU A 143 50.56 -20.89 -18.48
C GLU A 143 51.73 -21.89 -18.34
N SER A 144 51.47 -23.19 -18.18
CA SER A 144 52.52 -24.21 -17.98
C SER A 144 52.92 -25.00 -19.23
N GLY A 145 52.64 -24.50 -20.45
CA GLY A 145 52.78 -25.29 -21.66
C GLY A 145 53.15 -24.52 -22.93
N ASN A 146 54.27 -23.79 -22.94
CA ASN A 146 55.12 -23.65 -24.15
C ASN A 146 56.37 -22.80 -23.89
N PHE A 147 57.54 -23.43 -23.78
CA PHE A 147 58.73 -22.95 -24.46
C PHE A 147 59.69 -24.10 -24.78
N ASN A 148 60.03 -24.18 -26.07
CA ASN A 148 60.89 -25.16 -26.72
C ASN A 148 62.37 -24.98 -26.32
N VAL A 149 63.12 -26.08 -26.23
CA VAL A 149 64.17 -26.58 -27.15
C VAL A 149 64.88 -27.75 -26.48
#